data_AF-A0A532U801-F1
#
_entry.id   AF-A0A532U801-F1
#
_cell.length_a   1.000
_cell.length_b   1.000
_cell.length_c   1.000
_cell.angle_alpha   90.00
_cell.angle_beta   90.00
_cell.angle_gamma   90.00
#
_symmetry.space_group_name_H-M   'P 1'
#
loop_
_entity.id
_entity.type
_entity.pdbx_description
1 polymer ?
#
loop_
_entity_poly.entity_id
_entity_poly.type
_entity_poly.pdbx_seq_one_letter_code
_entity_poly.pdbx_strand_id
1 'polypeptide(L)'
;MESSVNFFRKIYRQEEESLGEWLGRHKLLLFGLVVAAVLMILYFKYRAPFLVLRDMLVVAHTPLWGGLLLAVWLAGLTVRAYRVHKVAEQREFVEDFRHGLDQWEYYGAWRTEKEDRRHLLTVTESGDGGIARPCLLWRDYDFEFDTKIVRGNTTWLIRARDILNYAMLQCGQSELYPHFRVNGMWVRLPRVSLSTTLPLNTWFRVRIRVQGTRVTAKVTVDDAETEIYNWDLLRPNVRTFVIGEGDRTQRADLILSYPVGSIGFREWSDTECAQFRNVRVSKI
;
A
#
# COMPACT_ATOMS: atom_id res chain seq x y z
N MET A 1 -38.39 -62.71 81.76
CA MET A 1 -37.22 -61.99 81.22
C MET A 1 -36.64 -62.61 79.93
N GLU A 2 -37.23 -63.67 79.37
CA GLU A 2 -36.82 -64.27 78.07
C GLU A 2 -37.38 -63.54 76.82
N SER A 3 -38.15 -62.47 77.00
CA SER A 3 -38.87 -61.79 75.91
C SER A 3 -38.04 -60.70 75.20
N SER A 4 -37.13 -60.00 75.89
CA SER A 4 -36.38 -58.87 75.32
C SER A 4 -35.13 -59.29 74.54
N VAL A 5 -34.42 -60.33 74.97
CA VAL A 5 -33.22 -60.84 74.26
C VAL A 5 -33.60 -61.47 72.91
N ASN A 6 -34.74 -62.17 72.84
CA ASN A 6 -35.26 -62.71 71.60
C ASN A 6 -35.74 -61.63 70.63
N PHE A 7 -36.15 -60.46 71.13
CA PHE A 7 -36.58 -59.33 70.29
C PHE A 7 -35.40 -58.66 69.59
N PHE A 8 -34.33 -58.31 70.32
CA PHE A 8 -33.14 -57.67 69.73
C PHE A 8 -32.38 -58.59 68.77
N ARG A 9 -32.28 -59.90 69.08
CA ARG A 9 -31.66 -60.87 68.17
C ARG A 9 -32.46 -61.04 66.87
N LYS A 10 -33.79 -60.84 66.91
CA LYS A 10 -34.65 -60.87 65.72
C LYS A 10 -34.50 -59.61 64.87
N ILE A 11 -34.37 -58.42 65.48
CA ILE A 11 -34.13 -57.15 64.77
C ILE A 11 -32.75 -57.16 64.10
N TYR A 12 -31.70 -57.56 64.82
CA TYR A 12 -30.34 -57.55 64.26
C TYR A 12 -30.20 -58.52 63.07
N ARG A 13 -30.82 -59.70 63.18
CA ARG A 13 -30.84 -60.68 62.08
C ARG A 13 -31.63 -60.17 60.87
N GLN A 14 -32.73 -59.45 61.10
CA GLN A 14 -33.54 -58.85 60.04
C GLN A 14 -32.80 -57.69 59.35
N GLU A 15 -32.05 -56.86 60.10
CA GLU A 15 -31.20 -55.82 59.52
C GLU A 15 -30.02 -56.41 58.75
N GLU A 16 -29.38 -57.46 59.25
CA GLU A 16 -28.25 -58.11 58.59
C GLU A 16 -28.66 -58.81 57.28
N GLU A 17 -29.82 -59.48 57.26
CA GLU A 17 -30.41 -60.05 56.05
C GLU A 17 -30.84 -58.95 55.05
N SER A 18 -31.42 -57.85 55.56
CA SER A 18 -31.75 -56.67 54.76
C SER A 18 -30.51 -56.01 54.13
N LEU A 19 -29.42 -55.90 54.86
CA LEU A 19 -28.16 -55.32 54.38
C LEU A 19 -27.48 -56.26 53.38
N GLY A 20 -27.53 -57.57 53.63
CA GLY A 20 -27.03 -58.59 52.71
C GLY A 20 -27.76 -58.62 51.38
N GLU A 21 -29.10 -58.53 51.39
CA GLU A 21 -29.90 -58.42 50.16
C GLU A 21 -29.71 -57.08 49.44
N TRP A 22 -29.59 -55.98 50.20
CA TRP A 22 -29.34 -54.67 49.63
C TRP A 22 -27.97 -54.63 48.96
N LEU A 23 -26.92 -55.10 49.63
CA LEU A 23 -25.58 -55.23 49.08
C LEU A 23 -25.56 -56.18 47.88
N GLY A 24 -26.31 -57.29 47.95
CA GLY A 24 -26.53 -58.25 46.86
C GLY A 24 -27.11 -57.62 45.59
N ARG A 25 -28.15 -56.80 45.75
CA ARG A 25 -28.81 -56.09 44.64
C ARG A 25 -27.95 -54.98 44.03
N HIS A 26 -27.02 -54.41 44.80
CA HIS A 26 -26.21 -53.26 44.36
C HIS A 26 -24.73 -53.58 44.11
N LYS A 27 -24.33 -54.87 44.06
CA LYS A 27 -22.93 -55.28 43.82
C LYS A 27 -22.32 -54.67 42.56
N LEU A 28 -23.09 -54.60 41.47
CA LEU A 28 -22.64 -53.99 40.20
C LEU A 28 -22.39 -52.49 40.33
N LEU A 29 -23.21 -51.79 41.10
CA LEU A 29 -23.09 -50.35 41.34
C LEU A 29 -21.90 -50.05 42.26
N LEU A 30 -21.71 -50.85 43.31
CA LEU A 30 -20.53 -50.77 44.19
C LEU A 30 -19.23 -51.10 43.44
N PHE A 31 -19.22 -52.14 42.60
CA PHE A 31 -18.08 -52.46 41.75
C PHE A 31 -17.78 -51.32 40.77
N GLY A 32 -18.80 -50.76 40.14
CA GLY A 32 -18.68 -49.59 39.28
C GLY A 32 -18.07 -48.37 40.00
N LEU A 33 -18.48 -48.10 41.24
CA LEU A 33 -17.91 -47.03 42.06
C LEU A 33 -16.44 -47.28 42.43
N VAL A 34 -16.08 -48.52 42.77
CA VAL A 34 -14.68 -48.88 43.07
C VAL A 34 -13.80 -48.76 41.83
N VAL A 35 -14.25 -49.26 40.67
CA VAL A 35 -13.52 -49.12 39.40
C VAL A 35 -13.36 -47.65 39.02
N ALA A 36 -14.42 -46.84 39.15
CA ALA A 36 -14.36 -45.41 38.91
C ALA A 36 -13.36 -44.71 39.85
N ALA A 37 -13.36 -45.04 41.14
CA ALA A 37 -12.41 -44.49 42.11
C ALA A 37 -10.96 -44.87 41.77
N VAL A 38 -10.69 -46.13 41.39
CA VAL A 38 -9.36 -46.59 40.97
C VAL A 38 -8.91 -45.89 39.70
N LEU A 39 -9.77 -45.78 38.68
CA LEU A 39 -9.46 -45.05 37.45
C LEU A 39 -9.19 -43.56 37.70
N MET A 40 -9.93 -42.95 38.63
CA MET A 40 -9.71 -41.56 39.03
C MET A 40 -8.36 -41.39 39.75
N ILE A 41 -8.01 -42.30 40.66
CA ILE A 41 -6.70 -42.30 41.34
C ILE A 41 -5.56 -42.50 40.33
N LEU A 42 -5.71 -43.42 39.39
CA LEU A 42 -4.72 -43.64 38.31
C LEU A 42 -4.61 -42.39 37.43
N TYR A 43 -5.73 -41.78 37.04
CA TYR A 43 -5.75 -40.53 36.30
C TYR A 43 -5.00 -39.42 37.05
N PHE A 44 -5.27 -39.18 38.34
CA PHE A 44 -4.56 -38.16 39.10
C PHE A 44 -3.08 -38.48 39.33
N LYS A 45 -2.74 -39.75 39.59
CA LYS A 45 -1.35 -40.19 39.80
C LYS A 45 -0.49 -40.07 38.54
N TYR A 46 -1.07 -40.29 37.36
CA TYR A 46 -0.35 -40.24 36.08
C TYR A 46 -0.55 -38.93 35.30
N ARG A 47 -1.53 -38.08 35.65
CA ARG A 47 -1.74 -36.75 35.03
C ARG A 47 -0.68 -35.74 35.43
N ALA A 48 -0.18 -35.78 36.67
CA ALA A 48 0.87 -34.87 37.13
C ALA A 48 2.17 -34.94 36.31
N PRO A 49 2.76 -36.14 36.05
CA PRO A 49 3.96 -36.22 35.20
C PRO A 49 3.69 -35.88 33.73
N PHE A 50 2.49 -36.14 33.20
CA PHE A 50 2.14 -35.79 31.82
C PHE A 50 1.95 -34.29 31.62
N LEU A 51 1.38 -33.59 32.60
CA LEU A 51 1.27 -32.12 32.58
C LEU A 51 2.63 -31.46 32.74
N VAL A 52 3.51 -31.96 33.62
CA VAL A 52 4.88 -31.45 33.75
C VAL A 52 5.70 -31.68 32.48
N LEU A 53 5.60 -32.84 31.84
CA LEU A 53 6.28 -33.10 30.58
C LEU A 53 5.73 -32.23 29.43
N ARG A 54 4.41 -32.05 29.36
CA ARG A 54 3.75 -31.15 28.40
C ARG A 54 4.19 -29.70 28.63
N ASP A 55 4.19 -29.23 29.87
CA ASP A 55 4.53 -27.85 30.21
C ASP A 55 6.04 -27.60 30.05
N MET A 56 6.91 -28.58 30.33
CA MET A 56 8.34 -28.53 29.98
C MET A 56 8.57 -28.53 28.46
N LEU A 57 7.82 -29.33 27.69
CA LEU A 57 7.89 -29.30 26.23
C LEU A 57 7.40 -27.95 25.69
N VAL A 58 6.30 -27.40 26.19
CA VAL A 58 5.78 -26.09 25.78
C VAL A 58 6.76 -24.97 26.13
N VAL A 59 7.35 -24.98 27.32
CA VAL A 59 8.37 -24.00 27.76
C VAL A 59 9.69 -24.15 26.99
N ALA A 60 10.08 -25.37 26.59
CA ALA A 60 11.27 -25.60 25.77
C ALA A 60 11.06 -25.23 24.28
N HIS A 61 9.84 -25.38 23.76
CA HIS A 61 9.53 -25.13 22.34
C HIS A 61 9.11 -23.67 22.07
N THR A 62 8.55 -22.96 23.04
CA THR A 62 8.18 -21.54 22.89
C THR A 62 9.34 -20.61 22.50
N PRO A 63 10.56 -20.70 23.07
CA PRO A 63 11.69 -19.87 22.63
C PRO A 63 12.19 -20.27 21.23
N LEU A 64 12.07 -21.55 20.83
CA LEU A 64 12.43 -21.99 19.47
C LEU A 64 11.48 -21.44 18.41
N TRP A 65 10.17 -21.50 18.66
CA TRP A 65 9.17 -20.91 17.76
C TRP A 65 9.26 -19.37 17.75
N GLY A 66 9.50 -18.73 18.89
CA GLY A 66 9.73 -17.29 18.98
C GLY A 66 10.97 -16.85 18.19
N GLY A 67 12.09 -17.59 18.32
CA GLY A 67 13.30 -17.36 17.54
C GLY A 67 13.09 -17.54 16.04
N LEU A 68 12.36 -18.59 15.63
CA LEU A 68 12.03 -18.82 14.22
C LEU A 68 11.15 -17.71 13.63
N LEU A 69 10.09 -17.30 14.34
CA LEU A 69 9.21 -16.21 13.90
C LEU A 69 9.97 -14.88 13.77
N LEU A 70 10.84 -14.57 14.74
CA LEU A 70 11.70 -13.39 14.67
C LEU A 70 12.68 -13.48 13.49
N ALA A 71 13.31 -14.63 13.27
CA ALA A 71 14.23 -14.83 12.15
C ALA A 71 13.52 -14.66 10.79
N VAL A 72 12.32 -15.23 10.64
CA VAL A 72 11.50 -15.06 9.43
C VAL A 72 11.09 -13.60 9.23
N TRP A 73 10.69 -12.91 10.30
CA TRP A 73 10.34 -11.48 10.25
C TRP A 73 11.54 -10.61 9.86
N LEU A 74 12.71 -10.83 10.47
CA LEU A 74 13.94 -10.13 10.13
C LEU A 74 14.38 -10.40 8.70
N ALA A 75 14.32 -11.66 8.24
CA ALA A 75 14.60 -12.00 6.84
C ALA A 75 13.65 -11.27 5.88
N GLY A 76 12.36 -11.18 6.22
CA GLY A 76 11.38 -10.39 5.47
C GLY A 76 11.73 -8.90 5.40
N LEU A 77 12.17 -8.30 6.51
CA LEU A 77 12.66 -6.93 6.54
C LEU A 77 13.93 -6.73 5.70
N THR A 78 14.88 -7.66 5.77
CA THR A 78 16.12 -7.61 4.97
C THR A 78 15.81 -7.70 3.48
N VAL A 79 14.94 -8.62 3.06
CA VAL A 79 14.51 -8.74 1.66
C VAL A 79 13.79 -7.46 1.20
N ARG A 80 12.93 -6.87 2.05
CA ARG A 80 12.25 -5.61 1.76
C ARG A 80 13.25 -4.46 1.60
N ALA A 81 14.20 -4.32 2.53
CA ALA A 81 15.25 -3.30 2.48
C ALA A 81 16.13 -3.44 1.24
N TYR A 82 16.54 -4.67 0.91
CA TYR A 82 17.30 -4.97 -0.31
C TYR A 82 16.54 -4.59 -1.58
N ARG A 83 15.24 -4.91 -1.66
CA ARG A 83 14.40 -4.51 -2.81
C ARG A 83 14.30 -2.99 -2.93
N VAL A 84 14.08 -2.28 -1.82
CA VAL A 84 14.06 -0.80 -1.82
C VAL A 84 15.40 -0.23 -2.28
N HIS A 85 16.52 -0.81 -1.82
CA HIS A 85 17.85 -0.39 -2.23
C HIS A 85 18.09 -0.61 -3.72
N LYS A 86 17.76 -1.80 -4.24
CA LYS A 86 17.90 -2.12 -5.67
C LYS A 86 17.05 -1.20 -6.55
N VAL A 87 15.85 -0.84 -6.11
CA VAL A 87 15.01 0.15 -6.81
C VAL A 87 15.64 1.55 -6.75
N ALA A 88 16.29 1.92 -5.64
CA ALA A 88 16.98 3.20 -5.52
C ALA A 88 18.26 3.30 -6.39
N GLU A 89 18.90 2.16 -6.68
CA GLU A 89 20.05 2.04 -7.59
C GLU A 89 19.66 2.10 -9.07
N GLN A 90 18.40 1.83 -9.42
CA GLN A 90 17.92 1.94 -10.79
C GLN A 90 18.16 3.38 -11.28
N ARG A 91 19.07 3.53 -12.25
CA ARG A 91 19.45 4.83 -12.81
C ARG A 91 18.58 5.25 -13.99
N GLU A 92 17.88 4.30 -14.59
CA GLU A 92 17.08 4.52 -15.78
C GLU A 92 15.74 3.77 -15.67
N PHE A 93 14.67 4.46 -16.04
CA PHE A 93 13.33 3.89 -16.20
C PHE A 93 12.93 4.10 -17.65
N VAL A 94 12.57 3.02 -18.35
CA VAL A 94 12.14 3.05 -19.75
C VAL A 94 10.81 2.34 -19.85
N GLU A 95 9.84 2.99 -20.49
CA GLU A 95 8.49 2.47 -20.67
C GLU A 95 8.05 2.69 -22.13
N ASP A 96 7.57 1.60 -22.74
CA ASP A 96 7.05 1.56 -24.10
C ASP A 96 5.62 1.01 -24.17
N PHE A 97 5.02 0.71 -23.02
CA PHE A 97 3.64 0.27 -22.82
C PHE A 97 3.30 -1.07 -23.49
N ARG A 98 4.28 -1.86 -23.94
CA ARG A 98 4.06 -3.22 -24.48
C ARG A 98 3.51 -4.19 -23.45
N HIS A 99 3.83 -3.97 -22.18
CA HIS A 99 3.45 -4.82 -21.05
C HIS A 99 2.31 -4.24 -20.22
N GLY A 100 1.53 -3.30 -20.77
CA GLY A 100 0.42 -2.68 -20.06
C GLY A 100 0.87 -1.57 -19.11
N LEU A 101 0.23 -1.49 -17.93
CA LEU A 101 0.39 -0.40 -16.96
C LEU A 101 0.84 -0.87 -15.58
N ASP A 102 1.45 -2.05 -15.48
CA ASP A 102 1.83 -2.68 -14.20
C ASP A 102 2.82 -1.83 -13.36
N GLN A 103 3.59 -0.98 -14.04
CA GLN A 103 4.57 -0.09 -13.41
C GLN A 103 3.96 1.24 -12.94
N TRP A 104 2.65 1.43 -13.13
CA TRP A 104 1.95 2.68 -12.88
C TRP A 104 0.93 2.56 -11.74
N GLU A 105 0.75 3.64 -11.00
CA GLU A 105 -0.38 3.85 -10.10
C GLU A 105 -1.20 5.00 -10.67
N TYR A 106 -2.45 4.77 -11.05
CA TYR A 106 -3.24 5.75 -11.79
C TYR A 106 -4.73 5.64 -11.47
N TYR A 107 -5.45 6.73 -11.72
CA TYR A 107 -6.90 6.83 -11.63
C TYR A 107 -7.47 7.45 -12.90
N GLY A 108 -8.65 7.00 -13.32
CA GLY A 108 -9.30 7.47 -14.55
C GLY A 108 -9.03 6.57 -15.77
N ALA A 109 -9.37 7.08 -16.96
CA ALA A 109 -9.38 6.29 -18.19
C ALA A 109 -8.01 6.27 -18.89
N TRP A 110 -7.09 5.49 -18.34
CA TRP A 110 -5.83 5.15 -19.01
C TRP A 110 -5.99 3.88 -19.82
N ARG A 111 -5.48 3.88 -21.05
CA ARG A 111 -5.51 2.70 -21.93
C ARG A 111 -4.25 2.61 -22.76
N THR A 112 -3.79 1.38 -22.99
CA THR A 112 -2.72 1.13 -23.94
C THR A 112 -3.32 0.84 -25.31
N GLU A 113 -2.80 1.50 -26.33
CA GLU A 113 -3.24 1.38 -27.71
C GLU A 113 -2.04 1.12 -28.62
N LYS A 114 -2.31 0.86 -29.91
CA LYS A 114 -1.27 0.64 -30.92
C LYS A 114 -1.50 1.58 -32.10
N GLU A 115 -0.46 2.33 -32.45
CA GLU A 115 -0.41 3.20 -33.64
C GLU A 115 0.90 2.92 -34.38
N ASP A 116 0.86 2.69 -35.69
CA ASP A 116 2.05 2.41 -36.52
C ASP A 116 2.97 1.33 -35.94
N ARG A 117 2.36 0.24 -35.46
CA ARG A 117 3.02 -0.90 -34.79
C ARG A 117 3.69 -0.58 -33.45
N ARG A 118 3.61 0.65 -32.94
CA ARG A 118 4.14 1.06 -31.63
C ARG A 118 3.03 1.08 -30.58
N HIS A 119 3.35 0.65 -29.38
CA HIS A 119 2.45 0.78 -28.23
C HIS A 119 2.53 2.21 -27.69
N LEU A 120 1.39 2.72 -27.24
CA LEU A 120 1.27 4.05 -26.65
C LEU A 120 0.28 4.00 -25.50
N LEU A 121 0.39 4.98 -24.62
CA LEU A 121 -0.57 5.25 -23.56
C LEU A 121 -1.48 6.39 -24.01
N THR A 122 -2.80 6.19 -23.93
CA THR A 122 -3.79 7.26 -24.05
C THR A 122 -4.37 7.57 -22.67
N VAL A 123 -4.36 8.86 -22.31
CA VAL A 123 -4.88 9.35 -21.02
C VAL A 123 -6.03 10.32 -21.28
N THR A 124 -7.15 10.11 -20.59
CA THR A 124 -8.31 11.02 -20.55
C THR A 124 -9.07 10.75 -19.25
N GLU A 125 -9.95 11.65 -18.82
CA GLU A 125 -10.78 11.49 -17.60
C GLU A 125 -9.99 11.02 -16.36
N SER A 126 -8.75 11.50 -16.23
CA SER A 126 -7.77 11.19 -15.20
C SER A 126 -7.47 12.45 -14.39
N GLY A 127 -8.50 12.94 -13.69
CA GLY A 127 -8.43 14.15 -12.86
C GLY A 127 -7.34 14.09 -11.79
N ASP A 128 -7.03 12.89 -11.29
CA ASP A 128 -5.95 12.68 -10.34
C ASP A 128 -4.59 12.41 -10.98
N GLY A 129 -4.59 11.85 -12.19
CA GLY A 129 -3.41 11.47 -12.94
C GLY A 129 -2.96 10.03 -12.69
N GLY A 130 -1.70 9.77 -13.01
CA GLY A 130 -1.01 8.52 -12.73
C GLY A 130 0.50 8.70 -12.72
N ILE A 131 1.18 7.92 -11.88
CA ILE A 131 2.60 8.06 -11.59
C ILE A 131 3.35 6.74 -11.76
N ALA A 132 4.61 6.81 -12.19
CA ALA A 132 5.47 5.63 -12.32
C ALA A 132 5.98 5.18 -10.94
N ARG A 133 5.78 3.93 -10.55
CA ARG A 133 6.25 3.43 -9.24
C ARG A 133 7.79 3.39 -9.10
N PRO A 134 8.56 3.04 -10.14
CA PRO A 134 10.02 2.93 -9.99
C PRO A 134 10.75 4.24 -9.67
N CYS A 135 10.14 5.40 -9.97
CA CYS A 135 10.80 6.71 -9.83
C CYS A 135 10.44 7.48 -8.54
N LEU A 136 9.65 6.90 -7.63
CA LEU A 136 9.08 7.60 -6.45
C LEU A 136 10.09 8.33 -5.56
N LEU A 137 11.33 7.87 -5.49
CA LEU A 137 12.36 8.44 -4.62
C LEU A 137 13.42 9.23 -5.40
N TRP A 138 13.16 9.59 -6.65
CA TRP A 138 14.15 10.24 -7.48
C TRP A 138 14.24 11.73 -7.13
N ARG A 139 15.50 12.18 -7.00
CA ARG A 139 15.81 13.57 -6.78
C ARG A 139 15.94 14.27 -8.13
N ASP A 140 17.12 14.22 -8.72
CA ASP A 140 17.39 14.91 -9.97
C ASP A 140 17.34 13.91 -11.13
N TYR A 141 16.70 14.31 -12.22
CA TYR A 141 16.48 13.44 -13.36
C TYR A 141 16.19 14.21 -14.65
N ASP A 142 16.48 13.56 -15.77
CA ASP A 142 15.96 13.90 -17.09
C ASP A 142 14.75 13.00 -17.38
N PHE A 143 13.62 13.60 -17.74
CA PHE A 143 12.37 12.92 -18.12
C PHE A 143 12.06 13.26 -19.58
N GLU A 144 12.15 12.28 -20.46
CA GLU A 144 11.98 12.39 -21.90
C GLU A 144 10.87 11.46 -22.37
N PHE A 145 10.04 11.95 -23.29
CA PHE A 145 8.96 11.17 -23.90
C PHE A 145 8.48 11.85 -25.18
N ASP A 146 7.80 11.08 -26.03
CA ASP A 146 7.03 11.65 -27.14
C ASP A 146 5.58 11.80 -26.68
N THR A 147 4.95 12.93 -27.01
CA THR A 147 3.54 13.20 -26.72
C THR A 147 2.80 13.71 -27.95
N LYS A 148 1.47 13.54 -27.95
CA LYS A 148 0.54 14.05 -28.95
C LYS A 148 -0.69 14.59 -28.24
N ILE A 149 -0.98 15.89 -28.44
CA ILE A 149 -2.21 16.51 -27.93
C ILE A 149 -3.35 16.11 -28.86
N VAL A 150 -4.25 15.25 -28.40
CA VAL A 150 -5.44 14.86 -29.17
C VAL A 150 -6.52 15.94 -29.02
N ARG A 151 -6.72 16.45 -27.81
CA ARG A 151 -7.60 17.58 -27.50
C ARG A 151 -7.21 18.25 -26.18
N GLY A 152 -7.41 19.56 -26.09
CA GLY A 152 -7.19 20.34 -24.87
C GLY A 152 -5.72 20.63 -24.61
N ASN A 153 -5.00 19.69 -24.01
CA ASN A 153 -3.62 19.85 -23.57
C ASN A 153 -2.90 18.50 -23.41
N THR A 154 -1.63 18.56 -23.03
CA THR A 154 -0.86 17.44 -22.50
C THR A 154 -0.31 17.84 -21.13
N THR A 155 -0.50 17.00 -20.11
CA THR A 155 -0.06 17.34 -18.74
C THR A 155 0.98 16.37 -18.20
N TRP A 156 2.02 16.92 -17.58
CA TRP A 156 3.18 16.18 -17.11
C TRP A 156 3.36 16.39 -15.61
N LEU A 157 3.45 15.30 -14.86
CA LEU A 157 3.66 15.33 -13.41
C LEU A 157 5.15 15.22 -13.11
N ILE A 158 5.61 16.01 -12.14
CA ILE A 158 7.01 16.14 -11.75
C ILE A 158 7.08 16.10 -10.22
N ARG A 159 8.09 15.41 -9.67
CA ARG A 159 8.24 15.22 -8.21
C ARG A 159 6.97 14.72 -7.54
N ALA A 160 6.27 13.78 -8.18
CA ALA A 160 5.06 13.23 -7.63
C ALA A 160 5.35 12.26 -6.50
N ARG A 161 5.08 12.67 -5.26
CA ARG A 161 5.26 11.82 -4.08
C ARG A 161 4.18 10.75 -4.01
N ASP A 162 2.97 11.15 -4.35
CA ASP A 162 1.74 10.36 -4.40
C ASP A 162 0.75 11.08 -5.33
N ILE A 163 -0.41 10.48 -5.59
CA ILE A 163 -1.40 11.03 -6.53
C ILE A 163 -2.05 12.35 -6.06
N LEU A 164 -1.86 12.72 -4.79
CA LEU A 164 -2.43 13.93 -4.20
C LEU A 164 -1.37 15.03 -4.03
N ASN A 165 -0.09 14.73 -4.30
CA ASN A 165 1.05 15.58 -3.96
C ASN A 165 2.11 15.59 -5.07
N TYR A 166 2.05 16.59 -5.96
CA TYR A 166 3.00 16.74 -7.06
C TYR A 166 3.09 18.18 -7.59
N ALA A 167 4.16 18.47 -8.32
CA ALA A 167 4.22 19.58 -9.26
C ALA A 167 3.75 19.11 -10.65
N MET A 168 3.22 20.01 -11.45
CA MET A 168 2.61 19.68 -12.73
C MET A 168 2.83 20.80 -13.74
N LEU A 169 3.10 20.43 -14.99
CA LEU A 169 3.10 21.33 -16.13
C LEU A 169 1.97 20.88 -17.07
N GLN A 170 0.94 21.72 -17.21
CA GLN A 170 -0.14 21.50 -18.17
C GLN A 170 0.13 22.35 -19.41
N CYS A 171 0.38 21.72 -20.54
CA CYS A 171 0.80 22.38 -21.77
C CYS A 171 -0.29 22.29 -22.83
N GLY A 172 -0.91 23.42 -23.15
CA GLY A 172 -1.78 23.57 -24.32
C GLY A 172 -0.98 23.86 -25.59
N GLN A 173 -1.66 24.33 -26.63
CA GLN A 173 -0.99 24.70 -27.88
C GLN A 173 -0.13 25.96 -27.78
N SER A 174 -0.58 26.99 -27.07
CA SER A 174 0.07 28.30 -27.04
C SER A 174 0.51 28.75 -25.64
N GLU A 175 0.14 27.99 -24.61
CA GLU A 175 0.35 28.37 -23.22
C GLU A 175 0.68 27.14 -22.38
N LEU A 176 1.54 27.35 -21.38
CA LEU A 176 1.87 26.39 -20.34
C LEU A 176 1.41 26.91 -18.98
N TYR A 177 0.79 26.04 -18.21
CA TYR A 177 0.25 26.31 -16.89
C TYR A 177 0.99 25.45 -15.85
N PRO A 178 1.80 26.06 -14.98
CA PRO A 178 2.40 25.34 -13.86
C PRO A 178 1.40 25.26 -12.70
N HIS A 179 1.34 24.08 -12.08
CA HIS A 179 0.47 23.82 -10.94
C HIS A 179 1.20 23.04 -9.84
N PHE A 180 0.68 23.18 -8.63
CA PHE A 180 0.92 22.22 -7.56
C PHE A 180 -0.38 21.55 -7.17
N ARG A 181 -0.27 20.28 -6.81
CA ARG A 181 -1.29 19.55 -6.09
C ARG A 181 -0.79 19.24 -4.69
N VAL A 182 -1.52 19.69 -3.66
CA VAL A 182 -1.13 19.55 -2.25
C VAL A 182 -2.31 18.96 -1.49
N ASN A 183 -2.16 17.72 -1.01
CA ASN A 183 -3.23 16.98 -0.35
C ASN A 183 -4.55 17.03 -1.15
N GLY A 184 -4.44 16.90 -2.48
CA GLY A 184 -5.57 16.92 -3.40
C GLY A 184 -6.03 18.32 -3.85
N MET A 185 -5.62 19.39 -3.17
CA MET A 185 -5.94 20.77 -3.52
C MET A 185 -5.03 21.32 -4.62
N TRP A 186 -5.58 22.16 -5.49
CA TRP A 186 -4.86 22.76 -6.61
C TRP A 186 -4.37 24.18 -6.30
N VAL A 187 -3.08 24.41 -6.53
CA VAL A 187 -2.47 25.75 -6.51
C VAL A 187 -2.02 26.07 -7.93
N ARG A 188 -2.64 27.06 -8.56
CA ARG A 188 -2.28 27.50 -9.92
C ARG A 188 -1.22 28.59 -9.85
N LEU A 189 -0.19 28.47 -10.68
CA LEU A 189 0.80 29.53 -10.88
C LEU A 189 0.49 30.33 -12.15
N PRO A 190 1.13 31.51 -12.32
CA PRO A 190 0.98 32.28 -13.56
C PRO A 190 1.34 31.45 -14.79
N ARG A 191 0.51 31.57 -15.83
CA ARG A 191 0.74 30.94 -17.13
C ARG A 191 1.97 31.53 -17.83
N VAL A 192 2.57 30.73 -18.70
CA VAL A 192 3.69 31.11 -19.56
C VAL A 192 3.24 30.97 -21.02
N SER A 193 3.38 32.03 -21.80
CA SER A 193 3.10 31.98 -23.24
C SER A 193 4.23 31.27 -23.98
N LEU A 194 3.88 30.39 -24.91
CA LEU A 194 4.85 29.69 -25.74
C LEU A 194 5.27 30.59 -26.91
N SER A 195 6.54 30.54 -27.29
CA SER A 195 7.05 31.23 -28.48
C SER A 195 6.57 30.60 -29.79
N THR A 196 6.10 29.35 -29.72
CA THR A 196 5.65 28.56 -30.87
C THR A 196 4.39 27.79 -30.50
N THR A 197 3.41 27.79 -31.40
CA THR A 197 2.18 27.01 -31.23
C THR A 197 2.46 25.53 -31.46
N LEU A 198 2.18 24.69 -30.46
CA LEU A 198 2.30 23.25 -30.58
C LEU A 198 1.19 22.67 -31.47
N PRO A 199 1.51 21.69 -32.34
CA PRO A 199 0.53 21.07 -33.22
C PRO A 199 -0.40 20.13 -32.45
N LEU A 200 -1.68 20.10 -32.84
CA LEU A 200 -2.62 19.06 -32.43
C LEU A 200 -2.45 17.81 -33.31
N ASN A 201 -2.72 16.64 -32.76
CA ASN A 201 -2.69 15.35 -33.47
C ASN A 201 -1.36 15.06 -34.19
N THR A 202 -0.27 15.71 -33.77
CA THR A 202 1.09 15.45 -34.24
C THR A 202 1.97 15.09 -33.06
N TRP A 203 2.83 14.08 -33.25
CA TRP A 203 3.81 13.70 -32.24
C TRP A 203 4.93 14.72 -32.18
N PHE A 204 5.28 15.14 -30.97
CA PHE A 204 6.47 15.94 -30.69
C PHE A 204 7.17 15.39 -29.45
N ARG A 205 8.46 15.68 -29.32
CA ARG A 205 9.26 15.22 -28.18
C ARG A 205 9.25 16.27 -27.09
N VAL A 206 9.19 15.82 -25.84
CA VAL A 206 9.33 16.64 -24.64
C VAL A 206 10.52 16.15 -23.84
N ARG A 207 11.35 17.07 -23.36
CA ARG A 207 12.41 16.80 -22.40
C ARG A 207 12.30 17.74 -21.22
N ILE A 208 12.15 17.17 -20.03
CA ILE A 208 12.06 17.88 -18.76
C ILE A 208 13.28 17.51 -17.92
N ARG A 209 14.13 18.50 -17.63
CA ARG A 209 15.22 18.35 -16.67
C ARG A 209 14.80 18.90 -15.32
N VAL A 210 14.98 18.10 -14.28
CA VAL A 210 14.73 18.45 -12.89
C VAL A 210 16.04 18.38 -12.14
N GLN A 211 16.53 19.52 -11.64
CA GLN A 211 17.81 19.61 -10.94
C GLN A 211 17.69 20.54 -9.73
N GLY A 212 17.74 19.96 -8.53
CA GLY A 212 17.46 20.68 -7.29
C GLY A 212 16.06 21.28 -7.32
N THR A 213 15.99 22.61 -7.25
CA THR A 213 14.73 23.36 -7.30
C THR A 213 14.31 23.76 -8.72
N ARG A 214 15.19 23.61 -9.71
CA ARG A 214 14.98 24.09 -11.07
C ARG A 214 14.32 23.04 -11.95
N VAL A 215 13.35 23.48 -12.74
CA VAL A 215 12.69 22.69 -13.78
C VAL A 215 12.88 23.40 -15.10
N THR A 216 13.44 22.69 -16.06
CA THR A 216 13.59 23.14 -17.45
C THR A 216 12.82 22.19 -18.35
N ALA A 217 11.87 22.69 -19.14
CA ALA A 217 11.14 21.90 -20.13
C ALA A 217 11.44 22.43 -21.54
N LYS A 218 11.75 21.50 -22.44
CA LYS A 218 11.97 21.75 -23.85
C LYS A 218 11.07 20.87 -24.69
N VAL A 219 10.70 21.36 -25.86
CA VAL A 219 9.93 20.64 -26.86
C VAL A 219 10.69 20.62 -28.17
N THR A 220 10.62 19.50 -28.89
CA THR A 220 11.18 19.36 -30.23
C THR A 220 10.06 19.07 -31.21
N VAL A 221 9.83 19.99 -32.14
CA VAL A 221 8.85 19.89 -33.23
C VAL A 221 9.63 20.05 -34.54
N ASP A 222 9.47 19.11 -35.48
CA ASP A 222 10.18 19.13 -36.78
C ASP A 222 11.69 19.39 -36.65
N ASP A 223 12.34 18.66 -35.73
CA ASP A 223 13.77 18.77 -35.38
C ASP A 223 14.23 20.11 -34.77
N ALA A 224 13.32 21.08 -34.57
CA ALA A 224 13.60 22.33 -33.88
C ALA A 224 13.32 22.21 -32.37
N GLU A 225 14.35 22.30 -31.54
CA GLU A 225 14.22 22.32 -30.07
C GLU A 225 13.96 23.74 -29.56
N THR A 226 12.93 23.91 -28.74
CA THR A 226 12.56 25.18 -28.09
C THR A 226 12.44 25.00 -26.58
N GLU A 227 13.07 25.88 -25.80
CA GLU A 227 12.85 25.94 -24.35
C GLU A 227 11.52 26.64 -24.06
N ILE A 228 10.59 25.93 -23.43
CA ILE A 228 9.24 26.44 -23.14
C ILE A 228 9.03 26.76 -21.66
N TYR A 229 9.94 26.31 -20.81
CA TYR A 229 9.88 26.57 -19.37
C TYR A 229 11.26 26.47 -18.75
N ASN A 230 11.63 27.43 -17.89
CA ASN A 230 12.88 27.40 -17.14
C ASN A 230 12.73 28.24 -15.88
N TRP A 231 12.41 27.59 -14.76
CA TRP A 231 12.13 28.30 -13.51
C TRP A 231 12.50 27.47 -12.29
N ASP A 232 12.70 28.15 -11.16
CA ASP A 232 12.92 27.52 -9.85
C ASP A 232 11.58 27.07 -9.23
N LEU A 233 10.82 26.28 -9.99
CA LEU A 233 9.47 25.83 -9.64
C LEU A 233 9.44 25.16 -8.28
N LEU A 234 10.39 24.27 -7.99
CA LEU A 234 10.39 23.43 -6.80
C LEU A 234 11.04 24.09 -5.58
N ARG A 235 11.35 25.39 -5.65
CA ARG A 235 11.86 26.14 -4.50
C ARG A 235 10.80 26.14 -3.40
N PRO A 236 11.14 25.74 -2.16
CA PRO A 236 10.19 25.75 -1.05
C PRO A 236 9.51 27.12 -0.95
N ASN A 237 8.18 27.12 -0.97
CA ASN A 237 7.39 28.34 -0.87
C ASN A 237 6.20 28.10 0.06
N VAL A 238 5.91 29.08 0.90
CA VAL A 238 4.73 29.07 1.77
C VAL A 238 3.65 29.90 1.10
N ARG A 239 2.50 29.28 0.83
CA ARG A 239 1.34 29.97 0.29
C ARG A 239 0.24 29.96 1.35
N THR A 240 -0.16 31.16 1.79
CA THR A 240 -1.30 31.32 2.68
C THR A 240 -2.58 31.31 1.86
N PHE A 241 -3.49 30.39 2.18
CA PHE A 241 -4.83 30.33 1.65
C PHE A 241 -5.81 30.79 2.70
N VAL A 242 -6.88 31.45 2.25
CA VAL A 242 -8.04 31.78 3.08
C VAL A 242 -9.11 30.76 2.73
N ILE A 243 -9.42 29.88 3.67
CA ILE A 243 -10.44 28.83 3.53
C ILE A 243 -11.67 29.26 4.32
N GLY A 244 -12.84 29.25 3.67
CA GLY A 244 -14.13 29.59 4.29
C GLY A 244 -14.84 30.73 3.57
N GLU A 245 -16.09 30.96 3.96
CA GLU A 245 -16.98 31.96 3.36
C GLU A 245 -17.56 32.87 4.46
N GLY A 246 -17.60 34.18 4.21
CA GLY A 246 -18.06 35.19 5.19
C GLY A 246 -17.13 35.35 6.40
N ASP A 247 -17.71 35.52 7.60
CA ASP A 247 -16.95 35.78 8.84
C ASP A 247 -16.20 34.55 9.39
N ARG A 248 -16.34 33.38 8.76
CA ARG A 248 -15.67 32.13 9.17
C ARG A 248 -14.52 31.77 8.24
N THR A 249 -13.64 32.74 7.98
CA THR A 249 -12.42 32.48 7.23
C THR A 249 -11.30 31.98 8.15
N GLN A 250 -10.64 30.91 7.74
CA GLN A 250 -9.42 30.40 8.36
C GLN A 250 -8.25 30.62 7.41
N ARG A 251 -7.11 31.04 7.96
CA ARG A 251 -5.85 31.09 7.21
C ARG A 251 -5.13 29.76 7.37
N ALA A 252 -4.75 29.15 6.25
CA ALA A 252 -3.93 27.95 6.23
C ALA A 252 -2.70 28.20 5.38
N ASP A 253 -1.53 27.94 5.96
CA ASP A 253 -0.26 27.98 5.25
C ASP A 253 0.04 26.60 4.65
N LEU A 254 0.18 26.54 3.32
CA LEU A 254 0.63 25.35 2.61
C LEU A 254 2.10 25.52 2.24
N ILE A 255 2.93 24.58 2.71
CA ILE A 255 4.33 24.46 2.32
C ILE A 255 4.40 23.65 1.03
N LEU A 256 4.79 24.31 -0.06
CA LEU A 256 5.02 23.68 -1.35
C LEU A 256 6.46 23.17 -1.39
N SER A 257 6.67 21.89 -1.09
CA SER A 257 8.00 21.27 -1.11
C SER A 257 7.94 19.83 -1.58
N TYR A 258 8.63 19.54 -2.69
CA TYR A 258 8.69 18.21 -3.30
C TYR A 258 10.16 17.84 -3.57
N PRO A 259 10.93 17.48 -2.51
CA PRO A 259 12.37 17.25 -2.61
C PRO A 259 12.74 15.94 -3.32
N VAL A 260 11.79 15.01 -3.46
CA VAL A 260 11.86 13.75 -4.20
C VAL A 260 10.47 13.43 -4.73
N GLY A 261 10.40 12.66 -5.82
CA GLY A 261 9.13 12.16 -6.32
C GLY A 261 9.28 11.58 -7.72
N SER A 262 8.21 10.93 -8.16
CA SER A 262 8.10 10.31 -9.47
C SER A 262 7.73 11.30 -10.59
N ILE A 263 7.58 10.74 -11.79
CA ILE A 263 6.99 11.35 -12.96
C ILE A 263 5.59 10.79 -13.20
N GLY A 264 4.82 11.45 -14.05
CA GLY A 264 3.47 11.00 -14.36
C GLY A 264 2.80 11.78 -15.47
N PHE A 265 1.57 11.40 -15.74
CA PHE A 265 0.68 12.05 -16.70
C PHE A 265 -0.69 12.29 -16.07
N ARG A 266 -1.50 13.17 -16.66
CA ARG A 266 -2.84 13.52 -16.16
C ARG A 266 -3.64 14.15 -17.29
N GLU A 267 -4.93 13.90 -17.38
CA GLU A 267 -5.82 14.68 -18.26
C GLU A 267 -7.17 14.78 -17.55
N TRP A 268 -7.68 15.96 -17.22
CA TRP A 268 -8.78 16.13 -16.25
C TRP A 268 -10.07 15.46 -16.71
N SER A 269 -10.57 15.88 -17.86
CA SER A 269 -11.96 15.70 -18.29
C SER A 269 -12.02 14.99 -19.63
N ASP A 270 -13.25 14.74 -20.10
CA ASP A 270 -13.55 14.29 -21.45
C ASP A 270 -13.04 15.27 -22.53
N THR A 271 -12.89 16.56 -22.20
CA THR A 271 -12.33 17.58 -23.10
C THR A 271 -10.79 17.56 -23.21
N GLU A 272 -10.10 16.80 -22.34
CA GLU A 272 -8.64 16.67 -22.31
C GLU A 272 -8.23 15.24 -22.69
N CYS A 273 -7.31 15.11 -23.64
CA CYS A 273 -6.78 13.82 -24.05
C CYS A 273 -5.41 14.00 -24.71
N ALA A 274 -4.44 13.24 -24.20
CA ALA A 274 -3.10 13.16 -24.74
C ALA A 274 -2.66 11.72 -24.86
N GLN A 275 -1.72 11.50 -25.78
CA GLN A 275 -1.07 10.21 -25.99
C GLN A 275 0.42 10.31 -25.73
N PHE A 276 1.00 9.26 -25.17
CA PHE A 276 2.39 9.22 -24.73
C PHE A 276 3.08 7.93 -25.19
N ARG A 277 4.36 8.01 -25.57
CA ARG A 277 5.19 6.84 -25.89
C ARG A 277 6.67 7.15 -25.67
N ASN A 278 7.50 6.10 -25.73
CA ASN A 278 8.96 6.20 -25.61
C ASN A 278 9.40 6.93 -24.32
N VAL A 279 8.76 6.61 -23.20
CA VAL A 279 9.06 7.25 -21.93
C VAL A 279 10.43 6.77 -21.44
N ARG A 280 11.31 7.72 -21.14
CA ARG A 280 12.63 7.48 -20.59
C ARG A 280 12.89 8.46 -19.47
N VAL A 281 13.35 7.98 -18.33
CA VAL A 281 13.76 8.80 -17.20
C VAL A 281 15.14 8.36 -16.79
N SER A 282 16.08 9.30 -16.70
CA SER A 282 17.47 9.04 -16.30
C SER A 282 17.83 9.87 -15.09
N LYS A 283 18.27 9.22 -14.02
CA LYS A 283 18.74 9.87 -12.80
C LYS A 283 20.06 10.61 -13.06
N ILE A 284 20.14 11.86 -12.62
CA ILE A 284 21.32 12.73 -12.74
C ILE A 284 22.25 12.49 -11.55
#